data_AF-A0A811K116-F1
#
_entry.id   AF-A0A811K116-F1
#
_cell.length_a   1.000
_cell.length_b   1.000
_cell.length_c   1.000
_cell.angle_alpha   90.00
_cell.angle_beta   90.00
_cell.angle_gamma   90.00
#
_symmetry.space_group_name_H-M   'P 1'
#
loop_
_entity.id
_entity.type
_entity.pdbx_description
1 polymer ?
#
loop_
_entity_poly.entity_id
_entity_poly.type
_entity_poly.pdbx_seq_one_letter_code
_entity_poly.pdbx_strand_id
1 'polypeptide(L)'
;MGFNLERISTVPNVVKLYSLFGVVVIIFSIGSAHVQPAGTGFIWSIAISNLTLGLVQVILLGLEIDVVVFPPRGFFSWALLECIVSIFFAITHFISIWLCASAANYGNVTAFTIAGIFSLIVSSSHAFNTVLFGRIWANVQQNGLGQDGLLSVGSTSYGAS
;
A
#
# COMPACT_ATOMS: atom_id res chain seq x y z
N MET A 1 -6.88 23.18 8.13
CA MET A 1 -7.62 21.97 7.74
C MET A 1 -7.64 21.05 8.94
N GLY A 2 -8.83 20.64 9.39
CA GLY A 2 -8.95 19.66 10.49
C GLY A 2 -8.62 18.26 9.99
N PHE A 3 -8.08 17.41 10.87
CA PHE A 3 -7.73 16.03 10.52
C PHE A 3 -9.00 15.17 10.46
N ASN A 4 -9.31 14.61 9.29
CA ASN A 4 -10.56 13.86 9.11
C ASN A 4 -10.41 12.38 9.51
N LEU A 5 -10.89 12.05 10.71
CA LEU A 5 -10.82 10.69 11.26
C LEU A 5 -11.74 9.69 10.55
N GLU A 6 -12.81 10.13 9.91
CA GLU A 6 -13.76 9.24 9.24
C GLU A 6 -13.13 8.55 8.02
N ARG A 7 -12.28 9.27 7.28
CA ARG A 7 -11.52 8.70 6.14
C ARG A 7 -10.52 7.63 6.58
N ILE A 8 -9.93 7.80 7.75
CA ILE A 8 -8.94 6.84 8.31
C ILE A 8 -9.63 5.58 8.81
N SER A 9 -10.86 5.69 9.30
CA SER A 9 -11.64 4.54 9.77
C SER A 9 -12.14 3.62 8.64
N THR A 10 -11.92 3.96 7.37
CA THR A 10 -12.25 3.07 6.26
C THR A 10 -11.37 1.82 6.27
N VAL A 11 -11.95 0.65 5.99
CA VAL A 11 -11.28 -0.66 6.01
C VAL A 11 -9.87 -0.68 5.38
N PRO A 12 -9.64 -0.18 4.15
CA PRO A 12 -8.29 -0.23 3.55
C PRO A 12 -7.25 0.61 4.33
N ASN A 13 -7.68 1.70 4.95
CA ASN A 13 -6.78 2.58 5.71
C ASN A 13 -6.49 2.01 7.11
N VAL A 14 -7.46 1.35 7.72
CA VAL A 14 -7.26 0.60 8.99
C VAL A 14 -6.25 -0.53 8.79
N VAL A 15 -6.38 -1.29 7.69
CA VAL A 15 -5.41 -2.36 7.34
C VAL A 15 -4.01 -1.79 7.13
N LYS A 16 -3.89 -0.59 6.55
CA LYS A 16 -2.60 0.11 6.41
C LYS A 16 -2.01 0.53 7.76
N LEU A 17 -2.82 1.01 8.70
CA LEU A 17 -2.32 1.31 10.05
C LEU A 17 -1.81 0.04 10.76
N TYR A 18 -2.51 -1.08 10.59
CA TYR A 18 -2.06 -2.37 11.13
C TYR A 18 -0.75 -2.83 10.48
N SER A 19 -0.59 -2.65 9.18
CA SER A 19 0.66 -3.00 8.49
C SER A 19 1.84 -2.12 8.96
N LEU A 20 1.62 -0.84 9.29
CA LEU A 20 2.65 0.01 9.90
C LEU A 20 3.09 -0.50 11.26
N PHE A 21 2.16 -0.97 12.09
CA PHE A 21 2.51 -1.60 13.36
C PHE A 21 3.37 -2.86 13.14
N GLY A 22 2.99 -3.70 12.17
CA GLY A 22 3.77 -4.88 11.80
C GLY A 22 5.21 -4.53 11.35
N VAL A 23 5.37 -3.44 10.60
CA VAL A 23 6.70 -2.94 10.19
C VAL A 23 7.56 -2.51 11.37
N VAL A 24 6.97 -1.85 12.36
CA VAL A 24 7.68 -1.46 13.59
C VAL A 24 8.20 -2.70 14.33
N VAL A 25 7.39 -3.75 14.43
CA VAL A 25 7.81 -5.03 15.04
C VAL A 25 8.98 -5.65 14.27
N ILE A 26 8.97 -5.62 12.93
CA ILE A 26 10.08 -6.11 12.10
C ILE A 26 11.37 -5.34 12.40
N ILE A 27 11.31 -4.00 12.46
CA ILE A 27 12.48 -3.15 12.72
C ILE A 27 13.09 -3.48 14.09
N PHE A 28 12.28 -3.57 15.14
CA PHE A 28 12.76 -3.91 16.47
C PHE A 28 13.29 -5.34 16.56
N SER A 29 12.62 -6.29 15.92
CA SER A 29 13.05 -7.70 15.92
C SER A 29 14.42 -7.85 15.28
N ILE A 30 14.63 -7.27 14.09
CA ILE A 30 15.92 -7.33 13.39
C ILE A 30 16.99 -6.49 14.11
N GLY A 31 16.62 -5.33 14.65
CA GLY A 31 17.53 -4.49 15.43
C GLY A 31 18.06 -5.17 16.70
N SER A 32 17.30 -6.10 17.27
CA SER A 32 17.72 -6.91 18.42
C SER A 32 18.64 -8.08 18.06
N ALA A 33 18.85 -8.37 16.77
CA ALA A 33 19.65 -9.51 16.35
C ALA A 33 21.16 -9.22 16.49
N HIS A 34 21.85 -10.01 17.33
CA HIS A 34 23.30 -9.94 17.56
C HIS A 34 24.14 -10.29 16.32
N VAL A 35 23.66 -11.18 15.46
CA VAL A 35 24.33 -11.57 14.22
C VAL A 35 23.48 -11.09 13.04
N GLN A 36 24.09 -10.33 12.15
CA GLN A 36 23.45 -9.75 10.97
C GLN A 36 24.03 -10.41 9.70
N PRO A 37 23.44 -11.50 9.21
CA PRO A 37 23.87 -12.13 7.96
C PRO A 37 23.59 -11.25 6.75
N ALA A 38 24.24 -11.57 5.63
CA ALA A 38 24.01 -10.89 4.35
C ALA A 38 22.52 -10.90 3.98
N GLY A 39 21.97 -9.74 3.62
CA GLY A 39 20.54 -9.54 3.35
C GLY A 39 19.77 -8.83 4.46
N THR A 40 20.31 -8.78 5.69
CA THR A 40 19.66 -8.05 6.81
C THR A 40 19.44 -6.57 6.48
N GLY A 41 20.42 -5.93 5.83
CA GLY A 41 20.32 -4.53 5.40
C GLY A 41 19.20 -4.27 4.38
N PHE A 42 18.88 -5.26 3.53
CA PHE A 42 17.76 -5.16 2.59
C PHE A 42 16.42 -5.17 3.34
N ILE A 43 16.25 -6.08 4.30
CA ILE A 43 15.01 -6.16 5.08
C ILE A 43 14.81 -4.85 5.86
N TRP A 44 15.89 -4.31 6.43
CA TRP A 44 15.86 -3.07 7.20
C TRP A 44 15.50 -1.85 6.34
N SER A 45 16.09 -1.74 5.14
CA SER A 45 15.79 -0.62 4.22
C SER A 45 14.36 -0.66 3.70
N ILE A 46 13.83 -1.85 3.39
CA ILE A 46 12.43 -2.04 2.98
C ILE A 46 11.47 -1.70 4.12
N ALA A 47 11.78 -2.13 5.35
CA ALA A 47 10.96 -1.81 6.52
C ALA A 47 10.91 -0.30 6.78
N ILE A 48 12.05 0.40 6.76
CA ILE A 48 12.11 1.86 6.94
C ILE A 48 11.38 2.59 5.81
N SER A 49 11.56 2.14 4.56
CA SER A 49 10.87 2.73 3.40
C SER A 49 9.35 2.57 3.50
N ASN A 50 8.87 1.39 3.91
CA ASN A 50 7.44 1.14 4.12
C ASN A 50 6.88 2.01 5.25
N LEU A 51 7.62 2.15 6.36
CA LEU A 51 7.22 3.03 7.47
C LEU A 51 7.12 4.49 7.01
N THR A 52 8.14 4.97 6.30
CA THR A 52 8.24 6.37 5.87
C THR A 52 7.13 6.70 4.86
N LEU A 53 6.99 5.89 3.81
CA LEU A 53 5.95 6.11 2.80
C LEU A 53 4.55 5.91 3.38
N GLY A 54 4.35 4.93 4.26
CA GLY A 54 3.06 4.73 4.92
C GLY A 54 2.65 5.89 5.82
N LEU A 55 3.58 6.48 6.58
CA LEU A 55 3.30 7.69 7.38
C LEU A 55 2.94 8.89 6.49
N VAL A 56 3.69 9.10 5.40
CA VAL A 56 3.40 10.17 4.44
C VAL A 56 2.01 9.99 3.82
N GLN A 57 1.65 8.76 3.42
CA GLN A 57 0.33 8.46 2.87
C GLN A 57 -0.80 8.70 3.87
N VAL A 58 -0.64 8.28 5.13
CA VAL A 58 -1.65 8.51 6.19
C VAL A 58 -1.83 10.01 6.45
N ILE A 59 -0.74 10.79 6.47
CA ILE A 59 -0.79 12.24 6.65
C ILE A 59 -1.50 12.91 5.46
N LEU A 60 -1.12 12.55 4.23
CA LEU A 60 -1.74 13.10 3.02
C LEU A 60 -3.25 12.83 2.98
N LEU A 61 -3.65 11.60 3.35
CA LEU A 61 -5.05 11.20 3.39
C LEU A 61 -5.84 11.88 4.52
N GLY A 62 -5.23 12.06 5.69
CA GLY A 62 -5.85 12.73 6.83
C GLY A 62 -6.00 14.25 6.64
N LEU A 63 -5.17 14.86 5.79
CA LEU A 63 -5.24 16.26 5.38
C LEU A 63 -6.08 16.49 4.11
N GLU A 64 -6.61 15.43 3.51
CA GLU A 64 -7.41 15.46 2.26
C GLU A 64 -6.68 16.10 1.06
N ILE A 65 -5.34 16.10 1.10
CA ILE A 65 -4.49 16.66 0.03
C ILE A 65 -4.60 15.78 -1.23
N ASP A 66 -4.92 14.49 -1.06
CA ASP A 66 -5.12 13.53 -2.15
C ASP A 66 -6.17 14.00 -3.17
N VAL A 67 -7.25 14.63 -2.70
CA VAL A 67 -8.36 15.07 -3.56
C VAL A 67 -7.97 16.28 -4.41
N VAL A 68 -7.07 17.12 -3.91
CA VAL A 68 -6.60 18.33 -4.60
C VAL A 68 -5.50 17.98 -5.61
N VAL A 69 -4.59 17.07 -5.24
CA VAL A 69 -3.41 16.72 -6.06
C VAL A 69 -3.75 15.65 -7.11
N PHE A 70 -4.64 14.70 -6.79
CA PHE A 70 -4.97 13.58 -7.66
C PHE A 70 -6.47 13.55 -7.97
N PRO A 71 -6.91 14.24 -9.04
CA PRO A 71 -8.31 14.21 -9.42
C PRO A 71 -8.76 12.78 -9.75
N PRO A 72 -9.94 12.35 -9.29
CA PRO A 72 -10.38 10.95 -9.36
C PRO A 72 -10.56 10.41 -10.78
N ARG A 73 -10.68 11.29 -11.79
CA ARG A 73 -10.90 10.94 -13.21
C ARG A 73 -9.64 11.08 -14.08
N GLY A 74 -8.49 11.37 -13.51
CA GLY A 74 -7.23 11.42 -14.25
C GLY A 74 -6.70 10.02 -14.61
N PHE A 75 -5.82 9.96 -15.62
CA PHE A 75 -5.03 8.74 -15.91
C PHE A 75 -4.24 8.27 -14.68
N PHE A 76 -3.81 9.24 -13.85
CA PHE A 76 -3.12 9.00 -12.60
C PHE A 76 -4.00 9.41 -11.42
N SER A 77 -4.71 8.44 -10.84
CA SER A 77 -5.57 8.63 -9.67
C SER A 77 -4.91 8.11 -8.39
N TRP A 78 -5.34 8.62 -7.24
CA TRP A 78 -4.84 8.18 -5.92
C TRP A 78 -4.91 6.66 -5.73
N ALA A 79 -6.04 6.05 -6.13
CA ALA A 79 -6.22 4.59 -6.03
C ALA A 79 -5.21 3.80 -6.87
N LEU A 80 -4.80 4.32 -8.03
CA LEU A 80 -3.78 3.68 -8.87
C LEU A 80 -2.39 3.77 -8.22
N LEU A 81 -2.02 4.95 -7.69
CA LEU A 81 -0.76 5.14 -6.98
C LEU A 81 -0.68 4.19 -5.77
N GLU A 82 -1.76 4.12 -4.97
CA GLU A 82 -1.84 3.25 -3.81
C GLU A 82 -1.76 1.76 -4.18
N CYS A 83 -2.36 1.37 -5.30
CA CYS A 83 -2.24 0.03 -5.85
C CYS A 83 -0.79 -0.31 -6.22
N ILE A 84 -0.11 0.56 -6.96
CA ILE A 84 1.28 0.35 -7.39
C ILE A 84 2.23 0.27 -6.19
N VAL A 85 2.09 1.19 -5.23
CA VAL A 85 2.91 1.20 -4.01
C VAL A 85 2.66 -0.06 -3.17
N SER A 86 1.40 -0.50 -3.06
CA SER A 86 1.06 -1.73 -2.34
C SER A 86 1.65 -2.97 -3.01
N ILE A 87 1.62 -3.07 -4.35
CA ILE A 87 2.26 -4.17 -5.09
C ILE A 87 3.75 -4.21 -4.82
N PHE A 88 4.43 -3.05 -4.92
CA PHE A 88 5.86 -2.95 -4.68
C PHE A 88 6.23 -3.43 -3.27
N PHE A 89 5.48 -3.00 -2.26
CA PHE A 89 5.72 -3.44 -0.88
C PHE A 89 5.34 -4.90 -0.61
N ALA A 90 4.30 -5.43 -1.25
CA ALA A 90 3.96 -6.84 -1.15
C ALA A 90 5.13 -7.72 -1.66
N ILE A 91 5.68 -7.41 -2.84
CA ILE A 91 6.78 -8.19 -3.42
C ILE A 91 8.05 -8.08 -2.57
N THR A 92 8.41 -6.87 -2.13
CA THR A 92 9.64 -6.66 -1.36
C THR A 92 9.56 -7.29 0.04
N HIS A 93 8.39 -7.29 0.70
CA HIS A 93 8.18 -8.04 1.94
C HIS A 93 8.18 -9.56 1.70
N PHE A 94 7.66 -10.04 0.57
CA PHE A 94 7.77 -11.46 0.21
C PHE A 94 9.23 -11.93 0.07
N ILE A 95 10.07 -11.14 -0.60
CA ILE A 95 11.52 -11.40 -0.68
C ILE A 95 12.14 -11.38 0.72
N SER A 96 11.69 -10.47 1.60
CA SER A 96 12.18 -10.37 2.97
C SER A 96 11.89 -11.62 3.80
N ILE A 97 10.75 -12.29 3.58
CA ILE A 97 10.44 -13.58 4.23
C ILE A 97 11.51 -14.63 3.90
N TRP A 98 11.87 -14.73 2.61
CA TRP A 98 12.90 -15.67 2.15
C TRP A 98 14.28 -15.37 2.76
N LEU A 99 14.65 -14.10 2.84
CA LEU A 99 15.89 -13.66 3.48
C LEU A 99 15.88 -13.96 4.99
N CYS A 100 14.75 -13.75 5.68
CA CYS A 100 14.60 -14.11 7.09
C CYS A 100 14.75 -15.63 7.32
N ALA A 101 14.14 -16.46 6.48
CA ALA A 101 14.28 -17.92 6.56
C ALA A 101 15.74 -18.36 6.35
N SER A 102 16.44 -17.72 5.42
CA SER A 102 17.86 -17.99 5.16
C SER A 102 18.75 -17.52 6.32
N ALA A 103 18.43 -16.37 6.93
CA ALA A 103 19.15 -15.76 8.04
C ALA A 103 19.00 -16.55 9.36
N ALA A 104 17.88 -17.23 9.58
CA ALA A 104 17.64 -18.03 10.78
C ALA A 104 18.70 -19.12 11.00
N ASN A 105 19.33 -19.62 9.93
CA ASN A 105 20.38 -20.64 10.01
C ASN A 105 21.69 -20.14 10.68
N TYR A 106 21.85 -18.83 10.87
CA TYR A 106 23.09 -18.21 11.39
C TYR A 106 23.07 -17.94 12.90
N GLY A 107 22.10 -18.50 13.64
CA GLY A 107 22.17 -18.58 15.11
C GLY A 107 21.24 -17.64 15.88
N ASN A 108 20.51 -16.72 15.22
CA ASN A 108 19.52 -15.86 15.88
C ASN A 108 18.09 -16.14 15.39
N VAL A 109 17.71 -17.41 15.49
CA VAL A 109 16.48 -17.98 14.92
C VAL A 109 15.25 -17.18 15.33
N THR A 110 15.11 -16.83 16.61
CA THR A 110 13.90 -16.19 17.15
C THR A 110 13.63 -14.82 16.52
N ALA A 111 14.63 -13.94 16.43
CA ALA A 111 14.50 -12.61 15.86
C ALA A 111 14.12 -12.65 14.37
N PHE A 112 14.78 -13.50 13.59
CA PHE A 112 14.50 -13.65 12.16
C PHE A 112 13.18 -14.38 11.88
N THR A 113 12.76 -15.32 12.74
CA THR A 113 11.45 -15.98 12.63
C THR A 113 10.32 -14.98 12.90
N ILE A 114 10.42 -14.17 13.96
CA ILE A 114 9.42 -13.14 14.25
C ILE A 114 9.35 -12.12 13.10
N ALA A 115 10.50 -11.62 12.65
CA ALA A 115 10.56 -10.71 11.51
C ALA A 115 9.94 -11.33 10.24
N GLY A 116 10.22 -12.60 9.94
CA GLY A 116 9.64 -13.31 8.80
C GLY A 116 8.11 -13.46 8.89
N ILE A 117 7.57 -13.81 10.07
CA ILE A 117 6.12 -13.92 10.28
C ILE A 117 5.44 -12.56 10.09
N PHE A 118 5.99 -11.49 10.67
CA PHE A 118 5.42 -10.16 10.50
C PHE A 118 5.59 -9.64 9.07
N SER A 119 6.69 -9.94 8.38
CA SER A 119 6.83 -9.65 6.94
C SER A 119 5.77 -10.36 6.10
N LEU A 120 5.37 -11.58 6.45
CA LEU A 120 4.27 -12.28 5.81
C LEU A 120 2.94 -11.55 6.03
N ILE A 121 2.61 -11.20 7.28
CA ILE A 121 1.38 -10.48 7.61
C ILE A 121 1.32 -9.13 6.86
N VAL A 122 2.43 -8.38 6.84
CA VAL A 122 2.53 -7.09 6.14
C VAL A 122 2.40 -7.29 4.62
N SER A 123 3.04 -8.32 4.06
CA SER A 123 2.88 -8.67 2.64
C SER A 123 1.43 -9.00 2.28
N SER A 124 0.75 -9.81 3.08
CA SER A 124 -0.66 -10.15 2.86
C SER A 124 -1.57 -8.92 2.99
N SER A 125 -1.28 -8.01 3.92
CA SER A 125 -2.01 -6.75 4.08
C SER A 125 -1.88 -5.86 2.84
N HIS A 126 -0.67 -5.76 2.28
CA HIS A 126 -0.42 -5.03 1.03
C HIS A 126 -1.06 -5.69 -0.20
N ALA A 127 -1.06 -7.01 -0.26
CA ALA A 127 -1.78 -7.75 -1.31
C ALA A 127 -3.30 -7.50 -1.22
N PHE A 128 -3.86 -7.49 -0.02
CA PHE A 128 -5.27 -7.17 0.20
C PHE A 128 -5.60 -5.73 -0.22
N ASN A 129 -4.77 -4.76 0.18
CA ASN A 129 -4.91 -3.36 -0.24
C ASN A 129 -4.83 -3.20 -1.76
N THR A 130 -3.94 -3.93 -2.42
CA THR A 130 -3.84 -3.95 -3.89
C THR A 130 -5.16 -4.34 -4.53
N VAL A 131 -5.80 -5.41 -4.04
CA VAL A 131 -7.10 -5.87 -4.58
C VAL A 131 -8.19 -4.83 -4.34
N LEU A 132 -8.25 -4.22 -3.15
CA LEU A 132 -9.24 -3.21 -2.82
C LEU A 132 -9.08 -1.93 -3.66
N PHE A 133 -7.88 -1.36 -3.69
CA PHE A 133 -7.61 -0.15 -4.48
C PHE A 133 -7.70 -0.39 -5.98
N GLY A 134 -7.30 -1.58 -6.45
CA GLY A 134 -7.49 -1.99 -7.85
C GLY A 134 -8.97 -2.06 -8.24
N ARG A 135 -9.83 -2.58 -7.36
CA ARG A 135 -11.29 -2.59 -7.58
C ARG A 135 -11.88 -1.18 -7.57
N ILE A 136 -11.48 -0.33 -6.63
CA ILE A 136 -11.92 1.07 -6.57
C ILE A 136 -11.54 1.79 -7.86
N TRP A 137 -10.29 1.63 -8.32
CA TRP A 137 -9.82 2.22 -9.56
C TRP A 137 -10.61 1.72 -10.78
N ALA A 138 -10.82 0.41 -10.91
CA ALA A 138 -11.56 -0.18 -12.02
C ALA A 138 -13.02 0.34 -12.06
N ASN A 139 -13.69 0.40 -10.91
CA ASN A 139 -15.06 0.92 -10.81
C ASN A 139 -15.15 2.41 -11.19
N VAL A 140 -14.18 3.22 -10.76
CA VAL A 140 -14.16 4.66 -11.10
C VAL A 140 -13.93 4.87 -12.59
N GLN A 141 -13.06 4.07 -13.22
CA GLN A 141 -12.83 4.12 -14.67
C GLN A 141 -14.04 3.67 -15.48
N GLN A 142 -14.68 2.56 -15.08
CA GLN A 142 -15.89 2.05 -15.75
C GLN A 142 -17.05 3.03 -15.65
N ASN A 143 -17.26 3.66 -14.48
CA ASN A 143 -18.30 4.66 -14.29
C ASN A 143 -18.00 5.98 -15.02
N GLY A 144 -16.72 6.34 -15.19
CA GLY A 144 -16.31 7.47 -16.01
C GLY A 144 -16.58 7.25 -17.50
N LEU A 145 -16.17 6.09 -18.03
CA LEU A 145 -16.39 5.72 -19.43
C LEU A 145 -17.89 5.55 -19.77
N GLY A 146 -18.70 5.07 -18.82
CA GLY A 146 -20.15 4.97 -18.98
C GLY A 146 -20.87 6.32 -19.07
N GLN A 147 -20.31 7.37 -18.47
CA GLN A 147 -20.87 8.73 -18.52
C GLN A 147 -20.43 9.49 -19.78
N ASP A 148 -19.19 9.30 -20.23
CA ASP A 148 -18.68 9.88 -21.48
C ASP A 148 -19.31 9.21 -22.72
N GLY A 149 -19.62 7.91 -22.64
CA GLY A 149 -20.40 7.21 -23.67
C GLY A 149 -21.85 7.72 -23.78
N LEU A 150 -22.45 8.15 -22.67
CA LEU A 150 -23.79 8.72 -22.63
C LEU A 150 -23.83 10.17 -23.16
N LEU A 151 -22.71 10.90 -23.06
CA LEU A 151 -22.54 12.23 -23.66
C LEU A 151 -22.11 12.17 -25.15
N SER A 152 -21.47 11.07 -25.59
CA SER A 152 -21.11 10.87 -27.00
C SER A 152 -22.25 10.31 -27.86
N VAL A 153 -23.30 9.74 -27.26
CA VAL A 153 -24.51 9.25 -27.98
C VAL A 153 -25.58 10.34 -28.12
N GLY A 154 -25.39 11.51 -27.48
CA GLY A 154 -26.32 12.63 -27.51
C GLY A 154 -26.04 13.72 -28.56
N SER A 155 -25.01 13.59 -29.40
CA SER A 155 -24.66 14.57 -30.45
C SER A 155 -24.94 14.10 -31.88
N THR A 156 -25.76 13.06 -32.06
CA THR A 156 -26.44 12.84 -33.35
C THR A 156 -27.64 13.79 -33.45
N SER A 157 -27.36 14.94 -34.07
CA SER A 157 -28.33 15.91 -34.61
C SER A 157 -29.55 15.22 -35.21
N TYR A 158 -30.67 15.20 -34.47
CA TYR A 158 -32.01 15.09 -35.04
C TYR A 158 -32.58 16.50 -35.19
N GLY A 159 -32.63 16.97 -36.44
CA GLY A 159 -33.23 18.25 -36.87
C GLY A 159 -32.78 18.53 -38.30
N ALA A 160 -33.46 17.99 -39.31
CA ALA A 160 -34.67 18.55 -39.94
C ALA A 160 -34.38 19.82 -40.76
N SER A 161 -34.14 19.61 -42.06
CA SER A 161 -34.84 20.27 -43.18
C SER A 161 -34.56 19.49 -44.46
#